data_AF-A0A1Q1FLQ8-F1
#
_entry.id   AF-A0A1Q1FLQ8-F1
#
_cell.length_a   1.000
_cell.length_b   1.000
_cell.length_c   1.000
_cell.angle_alpha   90.00
_cell.angle_beta   90.00
_cell.angle_gamma   90.00
#
_symmetry.space_group_name_H-M   'P 1'
#
loop_
_entity.id
_entity.type
_entity.pdbx_description
1 polymer ?
#
loop_
_entity_poly.entity_id
_entity_poly.type
_entity_poly.pdbx_seq_one_letter_code
_entity_poly.pdbx_strand_id
1 'polypeptide(L)'
;MSDATPDASILSHGEREIAAMLREGHSVEEIATARDESVDSVEKAIDRIREKTDRALATLLASPFTDCAAADLDPTSRDRLRSELDPS
;
A
#
# COMPACT_ATOMS: atom_id res chain seq x y z
N MET A 1 6.53 -24.75 -0.65
CA MET A 1 5.43 -24.17 0.14
C MET A 1 5.15 -22.81 -0.44
N SER A 2 4.17 -22.69 -1.34
CA SER A 2 3.73 -21.40 -1.85
C SER A 2 2.47 -21.02 -1.11
N ASP A 3 2.63 -20.39 0.05
CA ASP A 3 1.56 -19.62 0.67
C ASP A 3 1.81 -18.15 0.32
N ALA A 4 1.77 -17.84 -0.98
CA ALA A 4 1.66 -16.46 -1.42
C ALA A 4 0.21 -16.08 -1.14
N THR A 5 -0.08 -15.67 0.09
CA THR A 5 -1.41 -15.20 0.52
C THR A 5 -1.75 -13.99 -0.34
N PRO A 6 -2.66 -14.10 -1.33
CA PRO A 6 -3.02 -12.97 -2.19
C PRO A 6 -3.83 -11.89 -1.44
N ASP A 7 -4.13 -12.13 -0.16
CA ASP A 7 -5.03 -11.34 0.68
C ASP A 7 -4.39 -10.78 1.96
N ALA A 8 -3.06 -10.82 2.11
CA ALA A 8 -2.37 -10.24 3.29
C ALA A 8 -2.23 -8.70 3.22
N SER A 9 -3.25 -8.02 2.68
CA SER A 9 -3.29 -6.56 2.60
C SER A 9 -3.83 -5.95 3.89
N ILE A 10 -3.18 -4.89 4.39
CA ILE A 10 -3.72 -4.05 5.47
C ILE A 10 -4.92 -3.21 5.00
N LEU A 11 -5.07 -3.05 3.69
CA LEU A 11 -6.15 -2.34 3.03
C LEU A 11 -7.32 -3.30 2.76
N SER A 12 -8.54 -2.81 3.00
CA SER A 12 -9.77 -3.46 2.57
C SER A 12 -9.86 -3.55 1.04
N HIS A 13 -10.80 -4.35 0.52
CA HIS A 13 -10.98 -4.53 -0.92
C HIS A 13 -11.21 -3.18 -1.65
N GLY A 14 -12.13 -2.35 -1.17
CA GLY A 14 -12.38 -1.03 -1.79
C GLY A 14 -11.18 -0.08 -1.70
N GLU A 15 -10.43 -0.11 -0.59
CA GLU A 15 -9.20 0.68 -0.47
C GLU A 15 -8.09 0.18 -1.41
N ARG A 16 -8.01 -1.13 -1.66
CA ARG A 16 -7.08 -1.70 -2.65
C ARG A 16 -7.40 -1.23 -4.07
N GLU A 17 -8.69 -1.19 -4.42
CA GLU A 17 -9.13 -0.68 -5.72
C GLU A 17 -8.78 0.80 -5.89
N ILE A 18 -9.08 1.64 -4.89
CA ILE A 18 -8.73 3.07 -4.89
C ILE A 18 -7.20 3.24 -5.01
N ALA A 19 -6.41 2.49 -4.24
CA ALA A 19 -4.95 2.55 -4.31
C ALA A 19 -4.39 2.12 -5.68
N ALA A 20 -5.02 1.12 -6.33
CA ALA A 20 -4.65 0.71 -7.68
C ALA A 20 -4.91 1.82 -8.70
N MET A 21 -6.08 2.46 -8.65
CA MET A 21 -6.42 3.57 -9.54
C MET A 21 -5.49 4.79 -9.34
N LEU A 22 -5.15 5.12 -8.09
CA LEU A 22 -4.17 6.17 -7.80
C LEU A 22 -2.79 5.87 -8.42
N ARG A 23 -2.33 4.62 -8.33
CA ARG A 23 -1.07 4.19 -8.94
C ARG A 23 -1.09 4.27 -10.46
N GLU A 24 -2.26 4.08 -11.07
CA GLU A 24 -2.48 4.23 -12.51
C GLU A 24 -2.61 5.70 -12.95
N GLY A 25 -2.60 6.64 -12.00
CA GLY A 25 -2.61 8.08 -12.26
C GLY A 25 -4.00 8.71 -12.32
N HIS A 26 -5.05 7.99 -11.91
CA HIS A 26 -6.39 8.56 -11.83
C HIS A 26 -6.50 9.64 -10.76
N SER A 27 -7.20 10.72 -11.09
CA SER A 27 -7.62 11.76 -10.15
C SER A 27 -8.72 11.28 -9.20
N VAL A 28 -8.91 12.00 -8.10
CA VAL A 28 -9.96 11.68 -7.10
C VAL A 28 -11.35 11.72 -7.74
N GLU A 29 -11.58 12.67 -8.64
CA GLU A 29 -12.83 12.86 -9.37
C GLU A 29 -13.12 11.71 -10.34
N GLU A 30 -12.09 11.22 -11.05
CA GLU A 30 -12.21 10.05 -11.92
C GLU A 30 -12.52 8.79 -11.12
N ILE A 31 -11.87 8.62 -9.95
CA ILE A 31 -12.13 7.51 -9.04
C ILE A 31 -13.56 7.57 -8.49
N ALA A 32 -14.00 8.74 -8.03
CA ALA A 32 -15.36 8.95 -7.54
C ALA A 32 -16.40 8.62 -8.62
N THR A 33 -16.17 9.07 -9.85
CA THR A 33 -17.03 8.78 -11.00
C THR A 33 -17.05 7.28 -11.33
N ALA A 34 -15.89 6.63 -11.40
CA ALA A 34 -15.79 5.21 -11.73
C ALA A 34 -16.44 4.29 -10.68
N ARG A 35 -16.48 4.74 -9.42
CA ARG A 35 -17.02 3.98 -8.29
C ARG A 35 -18.46 4.34 -7.92
N ASP A 36 -19.06 5.33 -8.59
CA ASP A 36 -20.36 5.90 -8.20
C ASP A 36 -20.39 6.35 -6.73
N GLU A 37 -19.30 6.98 -6.28
CA GLU A 37 -19.12 7.50 -4.93
C GLU A 37 -18.95 9.04 -4.96
N SER A 38 -19.11 9.71 -3.81
CA SER A 38 -18.75 11.13 -3.71
C SER A 38 -17.24 11.33 -3.63
N VAL A 39 -16.76 12.48 -4.12
CA VAL A 39 -15.35 12.91 -3.99
C VAL A 39 -14.91 12.86 -2.52
N ASP A 40 -15.70 13.42 -1.60
CA ASP A 40 -15.43 13.37 -0.15
C ASP A 40 -15.28 11.93 0.39
N SER A 41 -16.01 10.95 -0.15
CA SER A 41 -15.89 9.54 0.26
C SER A 41 -14.53 8.98 -0.15
N VAL A 42 -14.11 9.27 -1.38
CA VAL A 42 -12.82 8.84 -1.93
C VAL A 42 -11.68 9.51 -1.17
N GLU A 43 -11.73 10.83 -0.92
CA GLU A 43 -10.70 11.53 -0.14
C GLU A 43 -10.53 10.91 1.25
N LYS A 44 -11.65 10.64 1.96
CA LYS A 44 -11.60 9.96 3.26
C LYS A 44 -11.03 8.54 3.16
N ALA A 45 -11.25 7.83 2.06
CA ALA A 45 -10.64 6.52 1.85
C ALA A 45 -9.13 6.63 1.63
N ILE A 46 -8.68 7.64 0.89
CA ILE A 46 -7.25 7.94 0.68
C ILE A 46 -6.57 8.26 2.01
N ASP A 47 -7.19 9.07 2.86
CA ASP A 47 -6.66 9.37 4.19
C ASP A 47 -6.52 8.10 5.04
N ARG A 48 -7.53 7.22 5.03
CA ARG A 48 -7.45 5.92 5.72
C ARG A 48 -6.33 5.03 5.17
N ILE A 49 -6.12 5.02 3.85
CA ILE A 49 -5.02 4.27 3.21
C ILE A 49 -3.67 4.79 3.72
N ARG A 50 -3.48 6.12 3.78
CA ARG A 50 -2.26 6.74 4.31
C ARG A 50 -2.03 6.37 5.77
N GLU A 51 -3.04 6.55 6.62
CA GLU A 51 -2.93 6.20 8.05
C GLU A 51 -2.58 4.73 8.29
N LYS A 52 -3.19 3.81 7.54
CA LYS A 52 -2.88 2.37 7.62
C LYS A 52 -1.45 2.09 7.20
N THR A 53 -1.01 2.70 6.12
CA THR A 53 0.35 2.58 5.60
C THR A 53 1.37 3.07 6.63
N ASP A 54 1.16 4.25 7.20
CA ASP A 54 2.04 4.83 8.21
C ASP A 54 2.12 3.95 9.46
N ARG A 55 0.99 3.41 9.93
CA ARG A 55 0.95 2.49 11.07
C ARG A 55 1.69 1.19 10.79
N ALA A 56 1.49 0.62 9.59
CA ALA A 56 2.18 -0.60 9.19
C ALA A 56 3.69 -0.37 9.12
N LEU A 57 4.12 0.75 8.54
CA LEU A 57 5.53 1.13 8.47
C LEU A 57 6.13 1.33 9.86
N ALA A 58 5.45 2.06 10.75
CA ALA A 58 5.89 2.24 12.14
C ALA A 58 6.03 0.90 12.88
N THR A 59 5.11 -0.04 12.63
CA THR A 59 5.15 -1.39 13.21
C THR A 59 6.34 -2.19 12.68
N LEU A 60 6.62 -2.11 11.37
CA LEU A 60 7.80 -2.72 10.77
C LEU A 60 9.07 -2.11 11.35
N LEU A 61 9.19 -0.78 11.43
CA LEU A 61 10.38 -0.12 11.97
C LEU A 61 10.65 -0.46 13.45
N ALA A 62 9.62 -0.76 14.23
CA ALA A 62 9.75 -1.17 15.64
C ALA A 62 10.06 -2.66 15.83
N SER A 63 9.93 -3.49 14.78
CA SER A 63 10.07 -4.94 14.90
C SER A 63 11.55 -5.35 14.94
N PRO A 64 11.96 -6.22 15.89
CA PRO A 64 13.32 -6.78 15.94
C PRO A 64 13.60 -7.77 14.81
N PHE A 65 12.58 -8.16 14.04
CA PHE A 65 12.68 -9.13 12.95
C PHE A 65 12.73 -8.47 11.56
N THR A 66 12.77 -7.14 11.48
CA THR A 66 12.73 -6.43 10.19
C THR A 66 13.90 -6.76 9.29
N ASP A 67 15.09 -6.91 9.85
CA ASP A 67 16.27 -7.32 9.08
C ASP A 67 16.13 -8.76 8.55
N CYS A 68 15.53 -9.66 9.35
CA CYS A 68 15.24 -11.03 8.90
C CYS A 68 14.20 -11.01 7.77
N ALA A 69 13.11 -10.27 7.93
CA ALA A 69 12.07 -10.13 6.91
C ALA A 69 12.63 -9.52 5.61
N ALA A 70 13.54 -8.55 5.71
CA ALA A 70 14.21 -7.96 4.55
C ALA A 70 15.22 -8.93 3.89
N ALA A 71 15.88 -9.78 4.67
CA ALA A 71 16.78 -10.82 4.17
C ALA A 71 16.02 -11.95 3.45
N ASP A 72 14.78 -12.24 3.84
CA ASP A 72 13.92 -13.22 3.20
C ASP A 72 13.32 -12.74 1.87
N LEU A 73 13.32 -11.43 1.60
CA LEU A 73 12.96 -10.89 0.28
C LEU A 73 13.95 -11.39 -0.78
N ASP A 74 13.44 -11.81 -1.94
CA ASP A 74 14.31 -12.10 -3.07
C ASP A 74 15.11 -10.83 -3.46
N PRO A 75 16.33 -10.99 -4.02
CA PRO A 75 17.21 -9.86 -4.30
C PRO A 75 16.56 -8.76 -5.16
N THR A 76 15.70 -9.15 -6.11
CA THR A 76 14.99 -8.22 -6.99
C THR A 76 14.00 -7.38 -6.21
N SER A 77 13.17 -8.02 -5.38
CA SER A 77 12.19 -7.32 -4.54
C SER A 77 12.87 -6.40 -3.51
N ARG A 78 14.02 -6.83 -2.96
CA ARG A 78 14.81 -6.02 -2.03
C ARG A 78 15.40 -4.79 -2.71
N ASP A 79 16.04 -4.95 -3.87
CA ASP A 79 16.66 -3.83 -4.60
C ASP A 79 15.63 -2.81 -5.06
N ARG A 80 14.46 -3.30 -5.52
CA ARG A 80 13.33 -2.44 -5.87
C ARG A 80 12.84 -1.64 -4.67
N LEU A 81 12.58 -2.31 -3.53
CA LEU A 81 12.15 -1.62 -2.30
C LEU A 81 13.18 -0.59 -1.83
N ARG A 82 14.47 -0.91 -1.90
CA ARG A 82 15.54 0.02 -1.53
C ARG A 82 15.56 1.24 -2.45
N SER A 83 15.36 1.05 -3.76
CA SER A 83 15.28 2.16 -4.72
C SER A 83 14.03 3.03 -4.56
N GLU A 84 12.90 2.46 -4.14
CA GLU A 84 11.64 3.19 -3.96
C GLU A 84 11.56 3.92 -2.61
N LEU A 85 12.27 3.44 -1.59
CA LEU A 85 12.26 4.00 -0.24
C LEU A 85 13.41 4.96 0.07
N ASP A 86 14.44 5.05 -0.78
CA ASP A 86 15.54 6.00 -0.62
C ASP A 86 15.18 7.31 -1.33
N PRO A 87 14.75 8.36 -0.61
CA PRO A 87 14.37 9.63 -1.23
C PRO A 87 15.66 10.34 -1.64
N SER A 88 16.07 10.13 -2.90
CA SER A 88 17.13 10.93 -3.53
C SER A 88 16.68 12.37 -3.70
#